data_AF-A7N798-F1
#
_entry.id   AF-A7N798-F1
#
_cell.length_a   1.000
_cell.length_b   1.000
_cell.length_c   1.000
_cell.angle_alpha   90.00
_cell.angle_beta   90.00
_cell.angle_gamma   90.00
#
_symmetry.space_group_name_H-M   'P 1'
#
loop_
_entity.id
_entity.type
_entity.pdbx_description
1 polymer ?
#
loop_
_entity_poly.entity_id
_entity_poly.type
_entity_poly.pdbx_seq_one_letter_code
_entity_poly.pdbx_strand_id
1 'polypeptide(L)'
;MTSPVHAERKVTIGCYIALAFAVVFFSGLMQSNEWYGVFDFTTLNGSFGKVAYGVTEGADGAVQAATTSFRGTGGSGARDGFIFALTLIPTVMFALGMINVLEHYGALEAARKLLTPLLRPLMGIPGNSGLALIASLQSTDAGAAMTRQLKDEGHLTKRETDVFTMFQFTAGATIVNFFSSGAVLFTLTMADGSLAVTSSIGLAVVVMFAFKIIGANLFRIYLNMTEGKEDKQDQNKSENLKEETA
;
A
#
# COMPACT_ATOMS: atom_id res chain seq x y z
N MET A 1 -11.79 6.87 32.04
CA MET A 1 -10.42 7.25 31.68
C MET A 1 -10.45 7.65 30.21
N THR A 2 -10.46 8.95 29.93
CA THR A 2 -10.41 9.49 28.56
C THR A 2 -8.98 9.35 28.06
N SER A 3 -8.75 8.40 27.16
CA SER A 3 -7.49 8.32 26.41
C SER A 3 -7.23 9.67 25.73
N PRO A 4 -5.99 10.19 25.74
CA PRO A 4 -5.70 11.40 25.00
C PRO A 4 -5.92 11.08 23.52
N VAL A 5 -6.81 11.83 22.87
CA VAL A 5 -6.84 11.93 21.41
C VAL A 5 -5.39 12.13 20.98
N HIS A 6 -4.83 11.20 20.20
CA HIS A 6 -3.46 11.31 19.70
C HIS A 6 -3.32 12.69 19.06
N ALA A 7 -2.61 13.59 19.76
CA ALA A 7 -2.42 14.95 19.31
C ALA A 7 -1.78 14.87 17.94
N GLU A 8 -2.45 15.42 16.92
CA GLU A 8 -1.93 15.39 15.55
C GLU A 8 -0.52 15.97 15.57
N ARG A 9 0.47 15.13 15.27
CA ARG A 9 1.85 15.56 15.08
C ARG A 9 1.82 16.64 14.01
N LYS A 10 2.27 17.87 14.36
CA LYS A 10 2.34 18.97 13.39
C LYS A 10 3.26 18.54 12.25
N VAL A 11 2.71 18.44 11.04
CA VAL A 11 3.48 18.13 9.84
C VAL A 11 4.44 19.30 9.57
N THR A 12 5.73 19.02 9.71
CA THR A 12 6.82 19.98 9.45
C THR A 12 7.36 19.83 8.03
N ILE A 13 8.23 20.75 7.61
CA ILE A 13 8.93 20.66 6.31
C ILE A 13 9.74 19.36 6.21
N GLY A 14 10.34 18.90 7.32
CA GLY A 14 11.07 17.63 7.36
C GLY A 14 10.21 16.42 6.98
N CYS A 15 8.93 16.42 7.33
CA CYS A 15 7.98 15.37 6.97
C CYS A 15 7.74 15.32 5.45
N TYR A 16 7.67 16.48 4.78
CA TYR A 16 7.53 16.55 3.33
C TYR A 16 8.81 16.15 2.59
N ILE A 17 9.98 16.47 3.15
CA ILE A 17 11.26 16.01 2.61
C ILE A 17 11.36 14.48 2.72
N ALA A 18 10.98 13.91 3.86
CA ALA A 18 10.94 12.46 4.05
C ALA A 18 9.96 11.79 3.06
N LEU A 19 8.80 12.41 2.82
CA LEU A 19 7.86 11.93 1.80
C LEU A 19 8.44 12.02 0.37
N ALA A 20 9.08 13.13 0.02
CA ALA A 20 9.71 13.28 -1.29
C ALA A 20 10.81 12.25 -1.52
N PHE A 21 11.64 12.01 -0.50
CA PHE A 21 12.62 10.93 -0.51
C PHE A 21 11.93 9.57 -0.69
N ALA A 22 10.87 9.28 0.06
CA ALA A 22 10.13 8.01 -0.06
C ALA A 22 9.61 7.79 -1.49
N VAL A 23 9.05 8.83 -2.10
CA VAL A 23 8.53 8.79 -3.47
C VAL A 23 9.66 8.47 -4.44
N VAL A 24 10.79 9.19 -4.37
CA VAL A 24 11.94 8.93 -5.26
C VAL A 24 12.49 7.52 -5.02
N PHE A 25 12.73 7.16 -3.76
CA PHE A 25 13.33 5.91 -3.33
C PHE A 25 12.57 4.67 -3.80
N PHE A 26 11.25 4.67 -3.60
CA PHE A 26 10.40 3.56 -4.02
C PHE A 26 9.84 3.74 -5.44
N SER A 27 10.20 4.79 -6.19
CA SER A 27 9.63 4.98 -7.53
C SER A 27 10.22 4.05 -8.59
N GLY A 28 11.48 3.61 -8.43
CA GLY A 28 12.24 2.95 -9.50
C GLY A 28 12.87 3.91 -10.51
N LEU A 29 12.67 5.23 -10.39
CA LEU A 29 13.16 6.23 -11.36
C LEU A 29 14.68 6.38 -11.36
N MET A 30 15.33 6.06 -10.24
CA MET A 30 16.76 6.27 -10.05
C MET A 30 17.56 4.96 -10.15
N GLN A 31 16.95 3.89 -10.67
CA GLN A 31 17.62 2.61 -10.87
C GLN A 31 18.84 2.78 -11.79
N SER A 32 20.03 2.58 -11.26
CA SER A 32 21.29 2.78 -11.99
C SER A 32 22.46 2.16 -11.25
N ASN A 33 23.53 1.81 -11.97
CA ASN A 33 24.81 1.42 -11.37
C ASN A 33 25.70 2.63 -11.00
N GLU A 34 25.23 3.84 -11.29
CA GLU A 34 25.91 5.09 -10.95
C GLU A 34 25.70 5.47 -9.48
N TRP A 35 26.46 6.44 -8.98
CA TRP A 35 26.43 6.90 -7.57
C TRP A 35 25.03 7.25 -7.06
N TYR A 36 24.17 7.79 -7.94
CA TYR A 36 22.83 8.21 -7.58
C TYR A 36 21.87 7.03 -7.39
N GLY A 37 22.24 5.82 -7.84
CA GLY A 37 21.48 4.58 -7.60
C GLY A 37 21.31 4.26 -6.10
N VAL A 38 22.09 4.88 -5.21
CA VAL A 38 21.89 4.82 -3.76
C VAL A 38 20.51 5.33 -3.32
N PHE A 39 19.86 6.17 -4.12
CA PHE A 39 18.52 6.68 -3.85
C PHE A 39 17.42 5.83 -4.49
N ASP A 40 17.72 4.61 -4.94
CA ASP A 40 16.76 3.69 -5.52
C ASP A 40 16.66 2.40 -4.72
N PHE A 41 15.43 2.01 -4.38
CA PHE A 41 15.16 0.82 -3.58
C PHE A 41 15.70 -0.45 -4.25
N THR A 42 15.44 -0.65 -5.54
CA THR A 42 15.82 -1.87 -6.25
C THR A 42 17.34 -2.00 -6.35
N THR A 43 18.03 -0.88 -6.60
CA THR A 43 19.48 -0.81 -6.68
C THR A 43 20.13 -1.10 -5.34
N LEU A 44 19.67 -0.46 -4.25
CA LEU A 44 20.20 -0.73 -2.91
C LEU A 44 19.88 -2.13 -2.40
N ASN A 45 18.72 -2.66 -2.76
CA ASN A 45 18.32 -4.00 -2.38
C ASN A 45 19.24 -5.07 -2.98
N GLY A 46 19.76 -4.81 -4.18
CA GLY A 46 20.68 -5.70 -4.87
C GLY A 46 20.04 -7.06 -5.23
N SER A 47 20.89 -8.08 -5.35
CA SER A 47 20.46 -9.45 -5.65
C SER A 47 20.91 -10.40 -4.54
N PHE A 48 19.96 -10.97 -3.81
CA PHE A 48 20.24 -11.98 -2.80
C PHE A 48 20.21 -13.39 -3.40
N GLY A 49 21.11 -14.26 -2.92
CA GLY A 49 21.15 -15.67 -3.28
C GLY A 49 21.81 -15.99 -4.61
N LYS A 50 22.68 -15.11 -5.12
CA LYS A 50 23.64 -15.46 -6.17
C LYS A 50 24.79 -16.27 -5.55
N VAL A 51 25.04 -17.46 -6.06
CA VAL A 51 26.12 -18.36 -5.64
C VAL A 51 26.98 -18.77 -6.83
N ALA A 52 28.30 -18.85 -6.65
CA ALA A 52 29.17 -19.39 -7.67
C ALA A 52 28.91 -20.90 -7.83
N TYR A 53 28.73 -21.35 -9.07
CA TYR A 53 28.46 -22.75 -9.42
C TYR A 53 29.57 -23.38 -10.26
N GLY A 54 30.34 -22.57 -10.97
CA GLY A 54 31.49 -23.03 -11.73
C GLY A 54 32.53 -21.94 -11.84
N VAL A 55 33.79 -22.33 -11.97
CA VAL A 55 34.90 -21.41 -12.20
C VAL A 55 35.59 -21.87 -13.46
N THR A 56 35.69 -20.99 -14.44
CA THR A 56 36.37 -21.26 -15.71
C THR A 56 37.52 -20.28 -15.82
N GLU A 57 38.72 -20.78 -16.07
CA GLU A 57 39.89 -19.95 -16.29
C GLU A 57 39.95 -19.60 -17.78
N GLY A 58 39.89 -18.31 -18.09
CA GLY A 58 40.07 -17.80 -19.45
C GLY A 58 41.50 -18.02 -19.93
N ALA A 59 41.71 -18.04 -21.25
CA ALA A 59 43.01 -18.27 -21.87
C ALA A 59 44.07 -17.20 -21.53
N ASP A 60 43.65 -16.11 -20.91
CA ASP A 60 44.42 -14.96 -20.40
C ASP A 60 44.69 -15.01 -18.89
N GLY A 61 44.31 -16.10 -18.21
CA GLY A 61 44.40 -16.24 -16.74
C GLY A 61 43.29 -15.49 -16.00
N ALA A 62 42.30 -14.95 -16.71
CA ALA A 62 41.14 -14.32 -16.08
C ALA A 62 40.17 -15.38 -15.55
N VAL A 63 39.98 -15.41 -14.23
CA VAL A 63 39.05 -16.35 -13.57
C VAL A 63 37.61 -15.84 -13.72
N GLN A 64 36.79 -16.52 -14.52
CA GLN A 64 35.35 -16.24 -14.65
C GLN A 64 34.54 -17.22 -13.81
N ALA A 65 33.85 -16.72 -12.78
CA ALA A 65 32.92 -17.49 -11.98
C ALA A 65 31.52 -17.45 -12.60
N ALA A 66 31.01 -18.60 -13.03
CA ALA A 66 29.61 -18.78 -13.40
C ALA A 66 28.76 -18.77 -12.13
N THR A 67 27.82 -17.83 -12.02
CA THR A 67 26.91 -17.73 -10.87
C THR A 67 25.55 -18.35 -11.18
N THR A 68 25.00 -19.11 -10.25
CA THR A 68 23.60 -19.56 -10.24
C THR A 68 22.88 -18.95 -9.02
N SER A 69 21.59 -19.25 -8.85
CA SER A 69 20.83 -18.83 -7.67
C SER A 69 20.78 -19.94 -6.60
N PHE A 70 20.42 -19.60 -5.35
CA PHE A 70 20.14 -20.58 -4.29
C PHE A 70 19.08 -21.63 -4.69
N ARG A 71 18.25 -21.33 -5.69
CA ARG A 71 17.24 -22.24 -6.23
C ARG A 71 17.85 -23.39 -7.05
N GLY A 72 19.09 -23.24 -7.52
CA GLY A 72 19.72 -24.17 -8.46
C GLY A 72 19.02 -24.18 -9.83
N THR A 73 19.21 -25.25 -10.59
CA THR A 73 18.63 -25.44 -11.94
C THR A 73 17.85 -26.76 -12.02
N GLY A 74 16.74 -26.78 -12.77
CA GLY A 74 15.99 -28.01 -13.09
C GLY A 74 14.89 -28.42 -12.09
N GLY A 75 14.59 -27.60 -11.07
CA GLY A 75 13.45 -27.81 -10.17
C GLY A 75 12.28 -26.90 -10.53
N SER A 76 11.07 -27.46 -10.70
CA SER A 76 9.84 -26.69 -10.96
C SER A 76 8.66 -27.22 -10.11
N GLY A 77 8.79 -27.13 -8.79
CA GLY A 77 7.80 -27.64 -7.85
C GLY A 77 7.84 -26.96 -6.48
N ALA A 78 7.06 -27.46 -5.52
CA ALA A 78 6.88 -26.82 -4.19
C ALA A 78 8.20 -26.56 -3.44
N ARG A 79 9.20 -27.45 -3.58
CA ARG A 79 10.53 -27.27 -2.98
C ARG A 79 11.30 -26.08 -3.57
N ASP A 80 11.21 -25.88 -4.88
CA ASP A 80 11.80 -24.72 -5.55
C ASP A 80 11.09 -23.42 -5.10
N GLY A 81 9.76 -23.44 -5.02
CA GLY A 81 8.98 -22.32 -4.47
C GLY A 81 9.34 -21.97 -3.02
N PHE A 82 9.63 -22.97 -2.18
CA PHE A 82 10.07 -22.74 -0.80
C PHE A 82 11.44 -22.07 -0.73
N ILE A 83 12.42 -22.55 -1.52
CA ILE A 83 13.74 -21.91 -1.58
C ILE A 83 13.65 -20.51 -2.18
N PHE A 84 12.81 -20.31 -3.20
CA PHE A 84 12.50 -18.97 -3.72
C PHE A 84 11.97 -18.04 -2.63
N ALA A 85 11.03 -18.48 -1.80
CA ALA A 85 10.49 -17.67 -0.71
C ALA A 85 11.58 -17.19 0.28
N LEU A 86 12.58 -18.03 0.58
CA LEU A 86 13.71 -17.62 1.42
C LEU A 86 14.52 -16.48 0.79
N THR A 87 14.59 -16.42 -0.54
CA THR A 87 15.30 -15.33 -1.23
C THR A 87 14.58 -13.98 -1.13
N LEU A 88 13.28 -13.98 -0.81
CA LEU A 88 12.45 -12.77 -0.68
C LEU A 88 12.60 -12.08 0.68
N ILE A 89 13.01 -12.83 1.72
CA ILE A 89 13.06 -12.33 3.11
C ILE A 89 13.87 -11.03 3.24
N PRO A 90 15.11 -10.94 2.73
CA PRO A 90 15.91 -9.71 2.90
C PRO A 90 15.26 -8.49 2.23
N THR A 91 14.68 -8.67 1.04
CA THR A 91 13.98 -7.61 0.31
C THR A 91 12.80 -7.06 1.10
N VAL A 92 12.00 -7.96 1.67
CA VAL A 92 10.84 -7.59 2.49
C VAL A 92 11.27 -6.88 3.77
N MET A 93 12.29 -7.40 4.46
CA MET A 93 12.84 -6.78 5.67
C MET A 93 13.39 -5.39 5.38
N PHE A 94 14.10 -5.22 4.26
CA PHE A 94 14.64 -3.93 3.85
C PHE A 94 13.53 -2.93 3.54
N ALA A 95 12.52 -3.34 2.76
CA ALA A 95 11.38 -2.48 2.43
C ALA A 95 10.64 -2.00 3.70
N LEU A 96 10.29 -2.92 4.59
CA LEU A 96 9.60 -2.59 5.85
C LEU A 96 10.48 -1.75 6.79
N GLY A 97 11.79 -2.03 6.86
CA GLY A 97 12.75 -1.24 7.62
C GLY A 97 12.77 0.22 7.14
N MET A 98 12.83 0.44 5.82
CA MET A 98 12.79 1.77 5.23
C MET A 98 11.46 2.49 5.47
N ILE A 99 10.32 1.79 5.37
CA ILE A 99 9.01 2.36 5.70
C ILE A 99 8.95 2.82 7.17
N ASN A 100 9.44 2.01 8.12
CA ASN A 100 9.49 2.38 9.54
C ASN A 100 10.35 3.63 9.79
N VAL A 101 11.48 3.75 9.09
CA VAL A 101 12.34 4.95 9.17
C VAL A 101 11.59 6.18 8.64
N LEU A 102 10.93 6.06 7.49
CA LEU A 102 10.20 7.17 6.87
C LEU A 102 8.99 7.60 7.69
N GLU A 103 8.30 6.64 8.28
CA GLU A 103 7.24 6.87 9.26
C GLU A 103 7.77 7.62 10.49
N HIS A 104 8.92 7.22 11.04
CA HIS A 104 9.54 7.92 12.16
C HIS A 104 9.78 9.40 11.85
N TYR A 105 10.24 9.71 10.63
CA TYR A 105 10.43 11.07 10.14
C TYR A 105 9.13 11.81 9.74
N GLY A 106 7.98 11.13 9.79
CA GLY A 106 6.67 11.73 9.59
C GLY A 106 6.17 11.75 8.14
N ALA A 107 6.74 10.90 7.27
CA ALA A 107 6.36 10.86 5.85
C ALA A 107 4.87 10.48 5.65
N LEU A 108 4.33 9.61 6.50
CA LEU A 108 2.94 9.16 6.42
C LEU A 108 1.96 10.27 6.83
N GLU A 109 2.32 11.09 7.83
CA GLU A 109 1.56 12.26 8.24
C GLU A 109 1.56 13.34 7.14
N ALA A 110 2.70 13.54 6.46
CA ALA A 110 2.76 14.40 5.28
C ALA A 110 1.88 13.88 4.14
N ALA A 111 1.94 12.58 3.85
CA ALA A 111 1.11 11.94 2.82
C ALA A 111 -0.37 12.09 3.15
N ARG A 112 -0.77 11.85 4.41
CA ARG A 112 -2.13 12.11 4.89
C ARG A 112 -2.53 13.57 4.67
N LYS A 113 -1.69 14.54 5.05
CA LYS A 113 -2.02 15.96 4.91
C LYS A 113 -2.22 16.37 3.45
N LEU A 114 -1.55 15.70 2.50
CA LEU A 114 -1.80 15.86 1.06
C LEU A 114 -3.07 15.16 0.58
N LEU A 115 -3.37 13.96 1.09
CA LEU A 115 -4.57 13.20 0.73
C LEU A 115 -5.86 13.80 1.32
N THR A 116 -5.82 14.29 2.56
CA THR A 116 -6.97 14.84 3.30
C THR A 116 -7.79 15.88 2.52
N PRO A 117 -7.19 16.93 1.92
CA PRO A 117 -7.94 17.90 1.12
C PRO A 117 -8.51 17.30 -0.18
N LEU A 118 -7.95 16.19 -0.68
CA LEU A 118 -8.46 15.49 -1.86
C LEU A 118 -9.65 14.58 -1.52
N LEU A 119 -9.72 14.04 -0.29
CA LEU A 119 -10.79 13.11 0.11
C LEU A 119 -12.18 13.77 0.11
N ARG A 120 -12.27 15.05 0.50
CA ARG A 120 -13.55 15.77 0.57
C ARG A 120 -14.19 16.03 -0.80
N PRO A 121 -13.50 16.63 -1.80
CA PRO A 121 -14.09 16.82 -3.12
C PRO A 121 -14.29 15.49 -3.86
N LEU A 122 -13.37 14.52 -3.71
CA LEU A 122 -13.44 13.27 -4.47
C LEU A 122 -14.47 12.30 -3.91
N MET A 123 -14.66 12.21 -2.59
CA MET A 123 -15.45 11.14 -1.95
C MET A 123 -16.40 11.64 -0.86
N GLY A 124 -16.40 12.94 -0.53
CA GLY A 124 -17.29 13.52 0.47
C GLY A 124 -16.90 13.19 1.92
N ILE A 125 -15.69 12.70 2.17
CA ILE A 125 -15.25 12.30 3.52
C ILE A 125 -14.65 13.52 4.25
N PRO A 126 -15.02 13.77 5.52
CA PRO A 126 -14.51 14.91 6.28
C PRO A 126 -13.02 14.74 6.62
N GLY A 127 -12.31 15.86 6.73
CA GLY A 127 -10.85 15.86 6.96
C GLY A 127 -10.41 15.32 8.34
N ASN A 128 -11.36 15.21 9.28
CA ASN A 128 -11.15 14.67 10.61
C ASN A 128 -10.82 13.16 10.58
N SER A 129 -11.12 12.46 9.47
CA SER A 129 -10.84 11.03 9.28
C SER A 129 -9.37 10.71 9.03
N GLY A 130 -8.49 11.71 9.03
CA GLY A 130 -7.15 11.49 8.54
C GLY A 130 -6.25 10.65 9.47
N LEU A 131 -6.51 10.59 10.78
CA LEU A 131 -5.81 9.61 11.65
C LEU A 131 -6.22 8.17 11.30
N ALA A 132 -7.52 7.94 11.11
CA ALA A 132 -8.03 6.65 10.66
C ALA A 132 -7.50 6.28 9.26
N LEU A 133 -7.30 7.27 8.39
CA LEU A 133 -6.68 7.08 7.07
C LEU A 133 -5.25 6.55 7.21
N ILE A 134 -4.40 7.19 8.03
CA ILE A 134 -3.02 6.72 8.26
C ILE A 134 -3.04 5.30 8.79
N ALA A 135 -3.82 5.05 9.84
CA ALA A 135 -3.93 3.72 10.43
C ALA A 135 -4.33 2.68 9.38
N SER A 136 -5.31 2.98 8.52
CA SER A 136 -5.76 2.08 7.45
C SER A 136 -4.72 1.77 6.36
N LEU A 137 -3.75 2.67 6.15
CA LEU A 137 -2.66 2.46 5.19
C LEU A 137 -1.64 1.45 5.71
N GLN A 138 -1.59 1.22 7.02
CA GLN A 138 -0.66 0.29 7.66
C GLN A 138 -1.34 -0.97 8.19
N SER A 139 -2.56 -0.83 8.69
CA SER A 139 -3.33 -1.89 9.32
C SER A 139 -4.81 -1.68 9.05
N THR A 140 -5.41 -2.67 8.37
CA THR A 140 -6.84 -2.68 8.10
C THR A 140 -7.64 -2.65 9.40
N ASP A 141 -7.21 -3.41 10.41
CA ASP A 141 -7.91 -3.53 11.69
C ASP A 141 -7.85 -2.22 12.49
N ALA A 142 -6.66 -1.60 12.57
CA ALA A 142 -6.51 -0.32 13.24
C ALA A 142 -7.31 0.79 12.53
N GLY A 143 -7.29 0.81 11.20
CA GLY A 143 -8.10 1.72 10.40
C GLY A 143 -9.60 1.58 10.67
N ALA A 144 -10.11 0.35 10.70
CA ALA A 144 -11.51 0.06 10.99
C ALA A 144 -11.90 0.46 12.43
N ALA A 145 -11.05 0.17 13.42
CA ALA A 145 -11.29 0.53 14.82
C ALA A 145 -11.37 2.06 15.01
N MET A 146 -10.44 2.81 14.43
CA MET A 146 -10.43 4.27 14.48
C MET A 146 -11.62 4.88 13.71
N THR A 147 -12.00 4.26 12.60
CA THR A 147 -13.18 4.69 11.82
C THR A 147 -14.47 4.50 12.59
N ARG A 148 -14.61 3.36 13.27
CA ARG A 148 -15.73 3.12 14.18
C ARG A 148 -15.77 4.13 15.31
N GLN A 149 -14.63 4.42 15.94
CA GLN A 149 -14.56 5.43 17.00
C GLN A 149 -15.04 6.81 16.51
N LEU A 150 -14.59 7.25 15.33
CA LEU A 150 -15.04 8.52 14.74
C LEU A 150 -16.55 8.55 14.45
N LYS A 151 -17.14 7.42 14.07
CA LYS A 151 -18.60 7.31 13.92
C LYS A 151 -19.31 7.39 15.26
N ASP A 152 -18.84 6.64 16.26
CA ASP A 152 -19.44 6.56 17.59
C ASP A 152 -19.36 7.94 18.32
N GLU A 153 -18.31 8.72 18.07
CA GLU A 153 -18.13 10.10 18.57
C GLU A 153 -18.92 11.16 17.76
N GLY A 154 -19.63 10.76 16.69
CA GLY A 154 -20.42 11.67 15.86
C GLY A 154 -19.61 12.54 14.90
N HIS A 155 -18.32 12.23 14.71
CA HIS A 155 -17.45 12.91 13.74
C HIS A 155 -17.65 12.42 12.30
N LEU A 156 -18.30 11.25 12.13
CA LEU A 156 -18.69 10.69 10.84
C LEU A 156 -20.16 10.30 10.84
N THR A 157 -20.86 10.66 9.76
CA THR A 157 -22.20 10.10 9.48
C THR A 157 -22.09 8.63 9.07
N LYS A 158 -23.20 7.89 9.14
CA LYS A 158 -23.26 6.50 8.65
C LYS A 158 -22.81 6.40 7.18
N ARG A 159 -23.33 7.30 6.33
CA ARG A 159 -22.98 7.35 4.90
C ARG A 159 -21.50 7.62 4.67
N GLU A 160 -20.92 8.61 5.36
CA GLU A 160 -19.48 8.89 5.27
C GLU A 160 -18.64 7.71 5.78
N THR A 161 -19.10 7.03 6.83
CA THR A 161 -18.44 5.83 7.36
C THR A 161 -18.43 4.70 6.34
N ASP A 162 -19.55 4.43 5.67
CA ASP A 162 -19.65 3.33 4.72
C ASP A 162 -18.78 3.60 3.47
N VAL A 163 -18.78 4.85 2.97
CA VAL A 163 -17.90 5.28 1.86
C VAL A 163 -16.44 5.20 2.27
N PHE A 164 -16.09 5.64 3.49
CA PHE A 164 -14.73 5.58 3.98
C PHE A 164 -14.26 4.14 4.22
N THR A 165 -15.15 3.26 4.67
CA THR A 165 -14.89 1.83 4.82
C THR A 165 -14.59 1.20 3.45
N MET A 166 -15.35 1.54 2.41
CA MET A 166 -15.08 1.05 1.06
C MET A 166 -13.71 1.51 0.52
N PHE A 167 -13.36 2.78 0.76
CA PHE A 167 -12.03 3.31 0.45
C PHE A 167 -10.92 2.53 1.17
N GLN A 168 -11.11 2.23 2.46
CA GLN A 168 -10.12 1.51 3.26
C GLN A 168 -9.97 0.05 2.84
N PHE A 169 -11.07 -0.66 2.59
CA PHE A 169 -11.05 -2.07 2.20
C PHE A 169 -10.47 -2.29 0.80
N THR A 170 -10.66 -1.33 -0.12
CA THR A 170 -9.96 -1.36 -1.39
C THR A 170 -8.46 -1.20 -1.09
N ALA A 171 -7.65 -2.23 -1.34
CA ALA A 171 -6.25 -2.25 -0.94
C ALA A 171 -6.03 -1.89 0.55
N GLY A 172 -6.67 -2.58 1.49
CA GLY A 172 -6.44 -2.39 2.93
C GLY A 172 -4.99 -2.62 3.34
N ALA A 173 -4.52 -1.89 4.37
CA ALA A 173 -3.12 -1.85 4.78
C ALA A 173 -2.16 -1.63 3.59
N THR A 174 -2.51 -0.71 2.70
CA THR A 174 -1.89 -0.54 1.37
C THR A 174 -0.36 -0.54 1.41
N ILE A 175 0.23 0.21 2.35
CA ILE A 175 1.68 0.37 2.44
C ILE A 175 2.31 -0.92 2.96
N VAL A 176 1.84 -1.42 4.11
CA VAL A 176 2.42 -2.61 4.74
C VAL A 176 2.24 -3.84 3.84
N ASN A 177 1.05 -4.07 3.28
CA ASN A 177 0.80 -5.22 2.42
C ASN A 177 1.61 -5.16 1.13
N PHE A 178 1.66 -4.00 0.47
CA PHE A 178 2.41 -3.86 -0.77
C PHE A 178 3.91 -4.00 -0.55
N PHE A 179 4.50 -3.31 0.44
CA PHE A 179 5.95 -3.39 0.67
C PHE A 179 6.39 -4.69 1.35
N SER A 180 5.49 -5.39 2.06
CA SER A 180 5.83 -6.70 2.65
C SER A 180 5.75 -7.87 1.66
N SER A 181 5.00 -7.75 0.57
CA SER A 181 4.76 -8.89 -0.33
C SER A 181 4.70 -8.53 -1.82
N GLY A 182 4.17 -7.37 -2.18
CA GLY A 182 4.04 -6.93 -3.58
C GLY A 182 5.32 -6.35 -4.17
N ALA A 183 6.07 -5.54 -3.41
CA ALA A 183 7.29 -4.87 -3.87
C ALA A 183 8.36 -5.87 -4.33
N VAL A 184 8.35 -7.08 -3.76
CA VAL A 184 9.30 -8.12 -4.14
C VAL A 184 9.15 -8.57 -5.59
N LEU A 185 7.93 -8.49 -6.15
CA LEU A 185 7.66 -8.88 -7.54
C LEU A 185 8.48 -8.03 -8.53
N PHE A 186 8.78 -6.79 -8.17
CA PHE A 186 9.57 -5.85 -8.98
C PHE A 186 11.07 -6.10 -8.92
N THR A 187 11.53 -6.94 -7.99
CA THR A 187 12.93 -7.35 -7.88
C THR A 187 13.21 -8.67 -8.60
N LEU A 188 12.17 -9.31 -9.15
CA LEU A 188 12.30 -10.59 -9.83
C LEU A 188 12.91 -10.40 -11.22
N THR A 189 13.84 -11.27 -11.58
CA THR A 189 14.45 -11.30 -12.91
C THR A 189 14.03 -12.56 -13.66
N MET A 190 13.80 -12.42 -14.96
CA MET A 190 13.64 -13.55 -15.87
C MET A 190 14.97 -14.26 -16.12
N ALA A 191 14.93 -15.39 -16.83
CA ALA A 191 16.12 -16.19 -17.14
C ALA A 191 17.16 -15.44 -18.02
N ASP A 192 16.72 -14.40 -18.74
CA ASP A 192 17.57 -13.51 -19.54
C ASP A 192 18.19 -12.36 -18.73
N GLY A 193 17.90 -12.28 -17.42
CA GLY A 193 18.39 -11.23 -16.53
C GLY A 193 17.60 -9.93 -16.55
N SER A 194 16.57 -9.82 -17.40
CA SER A 194 15.66 -8.66 -17.41
C SER A 194 14.64 -8.74 -16.26
N LEU A 195 14.04 -7.61 -15.87
CA LEU A 195 13.02 -7.59 -14.81
C LEU A 195 11.74 -8.30 -15.27
N ALA A 196 11.23 -9.20 -14.43
CA ALA A 196 9.97 -9.93 -14.69
C ALA A 196 8.75 -9.00 -14.66
N VAL A 197 8.82 -7.92 -13.88
CA VAL A 197 7.83 -6.85 -13.88
C VAL A 197 8.47 -5.59 -14.45
N THR A 198 8.01 -5.17 -15.61
CA THR A 198 8.53 -3.99 -16.34
C THR A 198 7.93 -2.67 -15.87
N SER A 199 6.87 -2.73 -15.06
CA SER A 199 6.25 -1.56 -14.43
C SER A 199 7.07 -1.09 -13.24
N SER A 200 6.88 0.16 -12.82
CA SER A 200 7.56 0.70 -11.64
C SER A 200 6.76 0.48 -10.36
N ILE A 201 7.45 0.36 -9.23
CA ILE A 201 6.83 0.28 -7.90
C ILE A 201 5.94 1.51 -7.66
N GLY A 202 6.39 2.70 -8.06
CA GLY A 202 5.60 3.93 -7.98
C GLY A 202 4.29 3.87 -8.77
N LEU A 203 4.32 3.33 -10.00
CA LEU A 203 3.10 3.17 -10.80
C LEU A 203 2.10 2.25 -10.12
N ALA A 204 2.56 1.13 -9.54
CA ALA A 204 1.68 0.21 -8.82
C ALA A 204 1.00 0.87 -7.62
N VAL A 205 1.73 1.66 -6.83
CA VAL A 205 1.16 2.44 -5.73
C VAL A 205 0.10 3.43 -6.22
N VAL A 206 0.38 4.16 -7.31
CA VAL A 206 -0.59 5.09 -7.92
C VAL A 206 -1.86 4.36 -8.34
N VAL A 207 -1.74 3.21 -8.99
CA VAL A 207 -2.88 2.39 -9.41
C VAL A 207 -3.70 1.94 -8.19
N MET A 208 -3.06 1.45 -7.12
CA MET A 208 -3.77 1.08 -5.89
C MET A 208 -4.58 2.25 -5.32
N PHE A 209 -3.97 3.43 -5.18
CA PHE A 209 -4.69 4.62 -4.68
C PHE A 209 -5.80 5.09 -5.63
N ALA A 210 -5.61 4.98 -6.95
CA ALA A 210 -6.65 5.30 -7.92
C ALA A 210 -7.86 4.38 -7.74
N PHE A 211 -7.64 3.06 -7.63
CA PHE A 211 -8.72 2.11 -7.39
C PHE A 211 -9.42 2.34 -6.05
N LYS A 212 -8.72 2.78 -5.00
CA LYS A 212 -9.37 3.18 -3.74
C LYS A 212 -10.39 4.29 -3.95
N ILE A 213 -10.03 5.31 -4.72
CA ILE A 213 -10.92 6.44 -5.04
C ILE A 213 -12.07 5.99 -5.94
N ILE A 214 -11.80 5.15 -6.94
CA ILE A 214 -12.83 4.60 -7.84
C ILE A 214 -13.82 3.74 -7.06
N GLY A 215 -13.35 2.82 -6.22
CA GLY A 215 -14.18 1.93 -5.40
C GLY A 215 -15.11 2.70 -4.47
N ALA A 216 -14.58 3.72 -3.78
CA ALA A 216 -15.39 4.58 -2.93
C ALA A 216 -16.46 5.36 -3.73
N ASN A 217 -16.14 5.84 -4.93
CA ASN A 217 -17.10 6.57 -5.76
C ASN A 217 -18.17 5.67 -6.39
N LEU A 218 -17.80 4.46 -6.82
CA LEU A 218 -18.77 3.45 -7.24
C LEU A 218 -19.76 3.15 -6.11
N PHE A 219 -19.27 3.04 -4.88
CA PHE A 219 -20.10 2.81 -3.72
C PHE A 219 -21.00 4.01 -3.38
N ARG A 220 -20.53 5.25 -3.58
CA ARG A 220 -21.40 6.45 -3.47
C ARG A 220 -22.55 6.43 -4.48
N ILE A 221 -22.27 6.03 -5.72
CA ILE A 221 -23.30 5.88 -6.77
C ILE A 221 -24.29 4.80 -6.35
N TYR A 222 -23.80 3.65 -5.88
CA TYR A 222 -24.64 2.57 -5.37
C TYR A 222 -25.59 3.07 -4.26
N LEU A 223 -25.06 3.76 -3.25
CA LEU A 223 -25.87 4.31 -2.16
C LEU A 223 -26.91 5.33 -2.65
N ASN A 224 -26.57 6.19 -3.63
CA ASN A 224 -27.53 7.12 -4.23
C ASN A 224 -28.70 6.39 -4.92
N MET A 225 -28.47 5.20 -5.47
CA MET A 225 -29.49 4.41 -6.17
C MET A 225 -30.35 3.58 -5.21
N THR A 226 -29.84 3.21 -4.03
CA THR A 226 -30.53 2.36 -3.06
C THR A 226 -31.25 3.13 -1.96
N GLU A 227 -30.67 4.22 -1.44
CA GLU A 227 -31.30 5.01 -0.37
C GLU A 227 -32.66 5.59 -0.82
N GLY A 228 -32.78 6.03 -2.08
CA GLY A 228 -34.05 6.49 -2.66
C GLY A 228 -35.10 5.40 -2.90
N LYS A 229 -34.76 4.12 -2.71
CA LYS A 229 -35.69 2.98 -2.79
C LYS A 229 -36.13 2.50 -1.40
N GLU A 230 -35.25 2.59 -0.39
CA GLU A 230 -35.59 2.26 0.99
C GLU A 230 -36.65 3.21 1.56
N ASP A 231 -36.51 4.53 1.33
CA ASP A 231 -37.52 5.50 1.77
C ASP A 231 -38.92 5.25 1.17
N LYS A 232 -38.98 4.76 -0.08
CA LYS A 232 -40.24 4.39 -0.75
C LYS A 232 -40.82 3.07 -0.24
N GLN A 233 -39.97 2.12 0.13
CA GLN A 233 -40.41 0.85 0.74
C GLN A 233 -40.92 1.07 2.17
N ASP A 234 -40.26 1.91 2.96
CA ASP A 234 -40.67 2.22 4.33
C ASP A 234 -41.93 3.09 4.37
N GLN A 235 -42.11 4.02 3.42
CA GLN A 235 -43.38 4.75 3.24
C GLN A 235 -44.52 3.80 2.84
N ASN A 236 -44.34 2.95 1.83
CA ASN A 236 -45.36 1.98 1.42
C ASN A 236 -45.73 0.98 2.54
N LYS A 237 -44.74 0.55 3.34
CA LYS A 237 -44.97 -0.35 4.47
C LYS A 237 -45.75 0.34 5.58
N SER A 238 -45.45 1.62 5.84
CA SER A 238 -46.14 2.44 6.85
C SER A 238 -47.57 2.81 6.43
N GLU A 239 -47.84 2.98 5.14
CA GLU A 239 -49.18 3.19 4.60
C GLU A 239 -50.02 1.91 4.64
N ASN A 240 -49.48 0.76 4.23
CA ASN A 240 -50.17 -0.53 4.32
C ASN A 240 -50.54 -0.90 5.77
N LEU A 241 -49.66 -0.62 6.74
CA LEU A 241 -49.95 -0.87 8.16
C LEU A 241 -51.09 0.00 8.71
N LYS A 242 -51.30 1.20 8.14
CA LYS A 242 -52.42 2.09 8.51
C LYS A 242 -53.73 1.67 7.85
N GLU A 243 -53.70 1.10 6.65
CA GLU A 243 -54.89 0.53 6.01
C GLU A 243 -55.35 -0.78 6.66
N GLU A 244 -54.43 -1.62 7.16
CA GLU A 244 -54.80 -2.87 7.87
C GLU A 244 -55.32 -2.64 9.30
N THR A 245 -55.19 -1.43 9.85
CA THR A 245 -55.64 -1.08 11.22
C THR A 245 -56.86 -0.14 11.27
N ALA A 246 -57.45 0.20 10.11
CA ALA A 246 -58.70 0.96 9.98
C ALA A 246 -59.87 0.06 9.61
#